data_AF-A0A820H9Q4-F1
#
_entry.id   AF-A0A820H9Q4-F1
#
_cell.length_a   1.000
_cell.length_b   1.000
_cell.length_c   1.000
_cell.angle_alpha   90.00
_cell.angle_beta   90.00
_cell.angle_gamma   90.00
#
_symmetry.space_group_name_H-M   'P 1'
#
loop_
_entity.id
_entity.type
_entity.pdbx_description
1 polymer ?
#
loop_
_entity_poly.entity_id
_entity_poly.type
_entity_poly.pdbx_seq_one_letter_code
_entity_poly.pdbx_strand_id
1 'polypeptide(L)'
;KWKYEYYCRIYGLYNFPNFQGILLPIENSKTDPYNPSCLSNQSGLIFGNLTTSPDSSLTILGGSLLLNQIYQFMVYMENRKNSSIQATGYVLVTVDDTHPQLIVIGCVISILCVPNLEYQFVNPTTQVALFALCVGTCTNLQNIKWNIYQGSDNSSSNYTQWTLFNNMILYENIWFFCNFTATNQLFLNNPQINLWRFEVVYTFLNETSTSALNFIINQPPYNGSCSINPMNGTTTTLFTITCPNWYDEDGVKDYSLYGKVIF
;
A
#
# COMPACT_ATOMS: atom_id res chain seq x y z
N LYS A 1 11.58 -2.36 23.07
CA LYS A 1 12.33 -1.24 22.47
C LYS A 1 12.88 -1.75 21.15
N TRP A 2 12.66 -1.02 20.07
CA TRP A 2 13.07 -1.40 18.73
C TRP A 2 14.37 -0.67 18.34
N LYS A 3 15.11 -1.26 17.41
CA LYS A 3 16.21 -0.65 16.68
C LYS A 3 15.67 -0.36 15.28
N TYR A 4 15.95 0.84 14.77
CA TYR A 4 15.46 1.31 13.47
C TYR A 4 16.67 1.57 12.59
N GLU A 5 16.62 1.08 11.36
CA GLU A 5 17.61 1.39 10.33
C GLU A 5 16.89 1.88 9.09
N TYR A 6 17.34 3.00 8.53
CA TYR A 6 16.70 3.64 7.40
C TYR A 6 17.55 3.46 6.15
N TYR A 7 16.88 3.14 5.06
CA TYR A 7 17.51 2.91 3.77
C TYR A 7 16.77 3.66 2.67
N CYS A 8 17.48 3.93 1.57
CA CYS A 8 16.90 4.56 0.41
C CYS A 8 17.53 4.10 -0.90
N ARG A 9 16.78 4.24 -2.00
CA ARG A 9 17.26 4.12 -3.38
C ARG A 9 16.40 4.95 -4.34
N ILE A 10 16.93 5.26 -5.51
CA ILE A 10 16.16 5.87 -6.62
C ILE A 10 15.63 4.74 -7.54
N TYR A 11 14.39 4.87 -8.01
CA TYR A 11 13.62 3.86 -8.72
C TYR A 11 13.40 4.28 -10.19
N GLY A 12 14.01 3.54 -11.14
CA GLY A 12 13.97 3.75 -12.62
C GLY A 12 15.02 4.74 -13.16
N LEU A 13 15.68 4.61 -14.32
CA LEU A 13 15.71 3.70 -15.46
C LEU A 13 17.21 3.43 -15.75
N TYR A 14 17.60 2.18 -16.06
CA TYR A 14 18.88 1.76 -16.64
C TYR A 14 20.16 2.61 -16.39
N ASN A 15 21.13 1.99 -15.71
CA ASN A 15 22.57 2.27 -15.69
C ASN A 15 23.09 3.51 -14.94
N PHE A 16 23.39 3.25 -13.66
CA PHE A 16 24.68 3.48 -13.00
C PHE A 16 25.10 4.92 -12.59
N PRO A 17 25.82 5.07 -11.45
CA PRO A 17 26.22 4.04 -10.47
C PRO A 17 25.17 3.92 -9.36
N ASN A 18 24.45 2.80 -9.19
CA ASN A 18 24.96 1.45 -8.92
C ASN A 18 24.03 0.34 -9.47
N PHE A 19 24.62 -0.71 -10.03
CA PHE A 19 24.01 -1.92 -10.62
C PHE A 19 23.39 -2.75 -9.48
N GLN A 20 22.19 -3.29 -9.69
CA GLN A 20 21.45 -4.24 -8.82
C GLN A 20 20.56 -3.69 -7.67
N GLY A 21 20.22 -2.39 -7.66
CA GLY A 21 19.08 -1.87 -6.88
C GLY A 21 19.13 -2.15 -5.37
N ILE A 22 20.33 -2.12 -4.77
CA ILE A 22 20.53 -2.35 -3.34
C ILE A 22 19.99 -1.15 -2.55
N LEU A 23 19.21 -1.41 -1.50
CA LEU A 23 18.77 -0.38 -0.56
C LEU A 23 19.99 0.12 0.23
N LEU A 24 20.27 1.42 0.17
CA LEU A 24 21.46 2.01 0.76
C LEU A 24 21.15 2.60 2.14
N PRO A 25 21.93 2.29 3.19
CA PRO A 25 21.73 2.90 4.49
C PRO A 25 21.85 4.43 4.42
N ILE A 26 20.85 5.15 4.94
CA ILE A 26 20.85 6.62 4.99
C ILE A 26 21.93 7.14 5.95
N GLU A 27 22.25 6.37 7.00
CA GLU A 27 23.19 6.72 8.07
C GLU A 27 24.69 6.52 7.71
N ASN A 28 25.06 6.10 6.50
CA ASN A 28 26.46 5.82 6.21
C ASN A 28 27.26 7.13 6.06
N SER A 29 27.83 7.59 7.18
CA SER A 29 28.70 8.76 7.33
C SER A 29 30.10 8.55 6.72
N LYS A 30 30.37 7.37 6.18
CA LYS A 30 31.54 7.16 5.32
C LYS A 30 31.11 7.60 3.94
N THR A 31 31.75 8.64 3.43
CA THR A 31 31.92 8.87 1.99
C THR A 31 32.62 7.64 1.43
N ASP A 32 31.87 6.56 1.24
CA ASP A 32 32.31 5.39 0.52
C ASP A 32 32.12 5.73 -0.95
N PRO A 33 33.20 6.00 -1.71
CA PRO A 33 33.09 6.30 -3.13
C PRO A 33 32.48 5.14 -3.94
N TYR A 34 32.41 3.94 -3.36
CA TYR A 34 31.78 2.76 -3.96
C TYR A 34 30.29 2.62 -3.61
N ASN A 35 29.79 3.36 -2.62
CA ASN A 35 28.40 3.27 -2.18
C ASN A 35 27.79 4.67 -1.91
N PRO A 36 27.57 5.47 -2.98
CA PRO A 36 27.05 6.83 -2.85
C PRO A 36 25.66 6.81 -2.22
N SER A 37 25.41 7.67 -1.23
CA SER A 37 24.06 7.86 -0.67
C SER A 37 23.06 8.13 -1.79
N CYS A 38 21.83 7.63 -1.67
CA CYS A 38 20.79 7.95 -2.65
C CYS A 38 20.39 9.45 -2.62
N LEU A 39 20.78 10.18 -1.57
CA LEU A 39 20.44 11.58 -1.34
C LEU A 39 21.51 12.50 -1.92
N SER A 40 21.11 13.62 -2.51
CA SER A 40 22.02 14.62 -3.08
C SER A 40 22.80 15.39 -1.99
N ASN A 41 22.24 15.49 -0.78
CA ASN A 41 22.84 16.21 0.34
C ASN A 41 22.46 15.58 1.69
N GLN A 42 23.45 15.14 2.47
CA GLN A 42 23.23 14.51 3.78
C GLN A 42 22.91 15.50 4.91
N SER A 43 23.18 16.79 4.73
CA SER A 43 22.94 17.81 5.77
C SER A 43 21.45 18.11 6.01
N GLY A 44 20.56 17.62 5.15
CA GLY A 44 19.11 17.77 5.27
C GLY A 44 18.39 16.64 6.02
N LEU A 45 19.12 15.84 6.80
CA LEU A 45 18.56 14.72 7.56
C LEU A 45 18.38 15.09 9.03
N ILE A 46 17.16 14.92 9.54
CA ILE A 46 16.84 15.12 10.96
C ILE A 46 16.18 13.85 11.48
N PHE A 47 16.86 13.19 12.42
CA PHE A 47 16.33 12.02 13.11
C PHE A 47 15.50 12.46 14.32
N GLY A 48 14.33 11.85 14.49
CA GLY A 48 13.48 12.02 15.65
C GLY A 48 14.18 11.53 16.93
N ASN A 49 13.85 12.16 18.05
CA ASN A 49 14.48 11.83 19.32
C ASN A 49 13.93 10.51 19.89
N LEU A 50 14.69 9.42 19.75
CA LEU A 50 14.41 8.09 20.30
C LEU A 50 14.39 8.01 21.83
N THR A 51 14.74 9.09 22.54
CA THR A 51 14.77 9.10 24.02
C THR A 51 13.44 9.49 24.65
N THR A 52 12.56 10.20 23.93
CA THR A 52 11.31 10.75 24.48
C THR A 52 10.04 10.17 23.85
N SER A 53 10.14 9.46 22.72
CA SER A 53 9.00 8.84 22.04
C SER A 53 9.26 7.35 21.77
N PRO A 54 8.25 6.46 21.86
CA PRO A 54 8.36 5.10 21.36
C PRO A 54 8.53 5.04 19.82
N ASP A 55 8.24 6.14 19.13
CA ASP A 55 8.24 6.23 17.67
C ASP A 55 9.54 6.87 17.15
N SER A 56 10.17 6.22 16.18
CA SER A 56 11.32 6.76 15.45
C SER A 56 10.83 7.48 14.19
N SER A 57 11.24 8.72 13.98
CA SER A 57 10.93 9.48 12.77
C SER A 57 12.20 9.88 12.02
N LEU A 58 12.09 10.00 10.69
CA LEU A 58 13.12 10.54 9.83
C LEU A 58 12.50 11.67 9.02
N THR A 59 13.06 12.86 9.14
CA THR A 59 12.71 14.02 8.31
C THR A 59 13.82 14.26 7.31
N ILE A 60 13.44 14.36 6.03
CA ILE A 60 14.35 14.62 4.92
C ILE A 60 13.94 15.96 4.31
N LEU A 61 14.87 16.92 4.24
CA LEU A 61 14.63 18.19 3.57
C LEU A 61 14.54 17.97 2.05
N GLY A 62 13.62 18.64 1.38
CA GLY A 62 13.42 18.51 -0.07
C GLY A 62 14.68 18.80 -0.90
N GLY A 63 15.55 19.71 -0.43
CA GLY A 63 16.83 20.01 -1.09
C GLY A 63 17.85 18.85 -1.10
N SER A 64 17.58 17.77 -0.36
CA SER A 64 18.36 16.52 -0.37
C SER A 64 17.87 15.50 -1.40
N LEU A 65 16.81 15.81 -2.14
CA LEU A 65 16.18 14.95 -3.14
C LEU A 65 16.37 15.52 -4.54
N LEU A 66 16.51 14.65 -5.54
CA LEU A 66 16.61 15.00 -6.94
C LEU A 66 15.22 15.11 -7.57
N LEU A 67 15.00 16.15 -8.38
CA LEU A 67 13.77 16.34 -9.15
C LEU A 67 13.60 15.25 -10.22
N ASN A 68 12.35 14.94 -10.53
CA ASN A 68 11.91 13.92 -11.48
C ASN A 68 12.45 12.52 -11.18
N GLN A 69 12.68 12.23 -9.90
CA GLN A 69 13.10 10.92 -9.42
C GLN A 69 12.03 10.33 -8.52
N ILE A 70 11.90 9.00 -8.58
CA ILE A 70 11.11 8.24 -7.63
C ILE A 70 12.08 7.67 -6.60
N TYR A 71 11.90 8.01 -5.34
CA TYR A 71 12.67 7.46 -4.24
C TYR A 71 11.90 6.32 -3.59
N GLN A 72 12.57 5.21 -3.30
CA GLN A 72 12.08 4.24 -2.36
C GLN A 72 12.83 4.38 -1.04
N PHE A 73 12.08 4.62 0.03
CA PHE A 73 12.56 4.58 1.39
C PHE A 73 12.13 3.27 2.04
N MET A 74 13.03 2.66 2.81
CA MET A 74 12.75 1.49 3.63
C MET A 74 13.13 1.79 5.07
N VAL A 75 12.28 1.39 6.01
CA VAL A 75 12.64 1.29 7.43
C VAL A 75 12.67 -0.18 7.82
N TYR A 76 13.80 -0.61 8.36
CA TYR A 76 13.97 -1.91 8.98
C TYR A 76 13.90 -1.76 10.49
N MET A 77 13.09 -2.60 11.13
CA MET A 77 12.82 -2.57 12.56
C MET A 77 13.18 -3.92 13.17
N GLU A 78 14.03 -3.90 14.19
CA GLU A 78 14.47 -5.10 14.91
C GLU A 78 14.19 -4.95 16.41
N ASN A 79 13.62 -5.97 17.04
CA ASN A 79 13.37 -5.94 18.48
C ASN A 79 14.68 -6.13 19.25
N ARG A 80 15.08 -5.12 20.05
CA ARG A 80 16.36 -5.15 20.79
C ARG A 80 16.50 -6.30 21.79
N LYS A 81 15.40 -6.91 22.23
CA LYS A 81 15.41 -8.05 23.14
C LYS A 81 15.38 -9.40 22.41
N ASN A 82 14.89 -9.42 21.18
CA ASN A 82 14.75 -10.64 20.40
C ASN A 82 14.93 -10.31 18.90
N SER A 83 16.13 -10.53 18.39
CA SER A 83 16.49 -10.25 17.00
C SER A 83 15.72 -11.07 15.98
N SER A 84 15.04 -12.15 16.38
CA SER A 84 14.15 -12.92 15.51
C SER A 84 12.84 -12.20 15.20
N ILE A 85 12.48 -11.16 15.97
CA ILE A 85 11.29 -10.35 15.72
C ILE A 85 11.71 -9.11 14.93
N GLN A 86 11.35 -9.11 13.65
CA GLN A 86 11.74 -8.10 12.68
C GLN A 86 10.51 -7.62 11.90
N ALA A 87 10.54 -6.38 11.45
CA ALA A 87 9.52 -5.82 10.57
C ALA A 87 10.16 -4.83 9.60
N THR A 88 9.59 -4.73 8.41
CA THR A 88 10.09 -3.83 7.37
C THR A 88 8.93 -3.01 6.81
N GLY A 89 9.15 -1.71 6.63
CA GLY A 89 8.20 -0.81 5.99
C GLY A 89 8.83 -0.13 4.77
N TYR A 90 8.02 0.17 3.77
CA TYR A 90 8.46 0.82 2.53
C TYR A 90 7.58 2.03 2.22
N VAL A 91 8.17 3.07 1.63
CA VAL A 91 7.47 4.24 1.09
C VAL A 91 8.09 4.61 -0.24
N LEU A 92 7.27 4.88 -1.25
CA LEU A 92 7.70 5.46 -2.52
C LEU A 92 7.35 6.96 -2.54
N VAL A 93 8.30 7.79 -2.94
CA VAL A 93 8.17 9.25 -2.99
C VAL A 93 8.60 9.72 -4.37
N THR A 94 7.65 10.25 -5.13
CA THR A 94 7.95 10.95 -6.39
C THR A 94 8.28 12.40 -6.07
N VAL A 95 9.42 12.86 -6.55
CA VAL A 95 9.88 14.24 -6.37
C VAL A 95 9.69 14.95 -7.69
N ASP A 96 8.72 15.84 -7.75
CA ASP A 96 8.38 16.61 -8.96
C ASP A 96 8.57 18.11 -8.67
N ASP A 97 8.89 18.87 -9.73
CA ASP A 97 8.96 20.34 -9.73
C ASP A 97 7.59 20.96 -10.05
N THR A 98 6.65 20.16 -10.56
CA THR A 98 5.27 20.60 -10.74
C THR A 98 4.58 20.64 -9.37
N HIS A 99 4.04 21.81 -9.03
CA HIS A 99 3.26 22.20 -7.84
C HIS A 99 3.13 21.16 -6.70
N PRO A 100 3.45 21.53 -5.44
CA PRO A 100 3.39 20.59 -4.32
C PRO A 100 2.05 19.86 -4.31
N GLN A 101 2.06 18.53 -4.29
CA GLN A 101 0.84 17.75 -4.17
C GLN A 101 0.12 18.19 -2.90
N LEU A 102 -0.98 18.92 -3.08
CA LEU A 102 -1.75 19.49 -1.98
C LEU A 102 -2.63 18.42 -1.34
N ILE A 103 -2.71 17.21 -1.87
CA ILE A 103 -3.62 16.16 -1.41
C ILE A 103 -2.84 14.90 -1.06
N VAL A 104 -3.01 14.46 0.19
CA VAL A 104 -2.59 13.13 0.64
C VAL A 104 -3.81 12.24 0.76
N ILE A 105 -3.73 11.06 0.17
CA ILE A 105 -4.74 10.01 0.27
C ILE A 105 -4.23 8.89 1.19
N GLY A 106 -5.11 8.32 2.00
CA GLY A 106 -4.77 7.22 2.90
C GLY A 106 -5.96 6.33 3.21
N CYS A 107 -5.70 5.14 3.75
CA CYS A 107 -6.74 4.29 4.30
C CYS A 107 -7.09 4.71 5.73
N VAL A 108 -8.39 4.81 6.03
CA VAL A 108 -8.90 5.15 7.37
C VAL A 108 -8.51 4.10 8.39
N ILE A 109 -8.55 2.82 8.01
CA ILE A 109 -8.11 1.71 8.84
C ILE A 109 -6.88 1.09 8.17
N SER A 110 -5.70 1.44 8.67
CA SER A 110 -4.41 1.03 8.06
C SER A 110 -4.23 -0.48 7.97
N ILE A 111 -4.75 -1.25 8.92
CA ILE A 111 -4.66 -2.72 8.88
C ILE A 111 -5.46 -3.37 7.75
N LEU A 112 -6.39 -2.64 7.14
CA LEU A 112 -7.20 -3.13 6.02
C LEU A 112 -6.55 -2.87 4.65
N CYS A 113 -5.51 -2.03 4.62
CA CYS A 113 -4.73 -1.69 3.42
C CYS A 113 -3.27 -1.91 3.74
N VAL A 114 -2.78 -3.13 3.46
CA VAL A 114 -1.39 -3.46 3.76
C VAL A 114 -0.51 -2.93 2.62
N PRO A 115 0.47 -2.05 2.89
CA PRO A 115 1.34 -1.54 1.84
C PRO A 115 2.15 -2.68 1.19
N ASN A 116 2.08 -2.78 -0.13
CA ASN A 116 2.85 -3.69 -0.96
C ASN A 116 3.41 -2.94 -2.18
N LEU A 117 4.61 -2.37 -2.04
CA LEU A 117 5.25 -1.53 -3.06
C LEU A 117 4.35 -0.35 -3.49
N GLU A 118 3.88 -0.35 -4.74
CA GLU A 118 3.00 0.68 -5.32
C GLU A 118 1.50 0.41 -5.05
N TYR A 119 1.17 -0.74 -4.46
CA TYR A 119 -0.19 -1.20 -4.23
C TYR A 119 -0.50 -1.36 -2.74
N GLN A 120 -1.78 -1.39 -2.43
CA GLN A 120 -2.33 -1.79 -1.13
C GLN A 120 -3.02 -3.13 -1.29
N PHE A 121 -2.63 -4.11 -0.48
CA PHE A 121 -3.24 -5.43 -0.50
C PHE A 121 -4.55 -5.41 0.29
N VAL A 122 -5.64 -5.85 -0.35
CA VAL A 122 -7.00 -5.83 0.24
C VAL A 122 -7.69 -7.18 0.02
N ASN A 123 -8.33 -7.70 1.08
CA ASN A 123 -9.21 -8.87 0.94
C ASN A 123 -10.55 -8.44 0.30
N PRO A 124 -11.08 -9.18 -0.69
CA PRO A 124 -12.34 -8.83 -1.37
C PRO A 124 -13.55 -8.73 -0.44
N THR A 125 -13.51 -9.38 0.72
CA THR A 125 -14.59 -9.31 1.74
C THR A 125 -14.52 -8.06 2.61
N THR A 126 -13.44 -7.28 2.51
CA THR A 126 -13.19 -6.09 3.31
C THR A 126 -13.82 -4.85 2.69
N GLN A 127 -14.40 -3.99 3.54
CA GLN A 127 -14.81 -2.65 3.17
C GLN A 127 -13.59 -1.73 3.11
N VAL A 128 -13.46 -0.96 2.03
CA VAL A 128 -12.37 0.02 1.89
C VAL A 128 -12.90 1.39 2.25
N ALA A 129 -12.28 2.02 3.25
CA ALA A 129 -12.55 3.39 3.64
C ALA A 129 -11.26 4.21 3.48
N LEU A 130 -11.32 5.25 2.66
CA LEU A 130 -10.22 6.15 2.35
C LEU A 130 -10.52 7.55 2.86
N PHE A 131 -9.47 8.29 3.16
CA PHE A 131 -9.53 9.73 3.40
C PHE A 131 -8.60 10.43 2.42
N ALA A 132 -8.91 11.68 2.13
CA ALA A 132 -8.08 12.64 1.44
C ALA A 132 -7.92 13.86 2.34
N LEU A 133 -6.67 14.24 2.63
CA LEU A 133 -6.33 15.41 3.43
C LEU A 133 -5.57 16.40 2.59
N CYS A 134 -5.93 17.67 2.74
CA CYS A 134 -5.22 18.74 2.10
C CYS A 134 -3.99 19.13 2.94
N VAL A 135 -2.79 19.07 2.36
CA VAL A 135 -1.52 19.38 3.03
C VAL A 135 -1.03 20.73 2.52
N GLY A 136 -1.12 21.76 3.37
CA GLY A 136 -0.75 23.13 3.05
C GLY A 136 -1.93 24.09 3.04
N THR A 137 -1.81 25.20 2.30
CA THR A 137 -2.84 26.24 2.21
C THR A 137 -3.84 25.93 1.10
N CYS A 138 -4.91 25.22 1.45
CA CYS A 138 -5.97 24.85 0.51
C CYS A 138 -7.11 25.87 0.49
N THR A 139 -6.77 27.12 0.22
CA THR A 139 -7.73 28.21 0.05
C THR A 139 -8.40 28.11 -1.31
N ASN A 140 -9.70 28.45 -1.42
CA ASN A 140 -10.46 28.46 -2.67
C ASN A 140 -10.68 27.08 -3.32
N LEU A 141 -10.81 26.03 -2.51
CA LEU A 141 -11.29 24.74 -2.98
C LEU A 141 -12.73 24.88 -3.52
N GLN A 142 -12.94 24.51 -4.77
CA GLN A 142 -14.24 24.58 -5.44
C GLN A 142 -14.97 23.24 -5.43
N ASN A 143 -14.26 22.15 -5.70
CA ASN A 143 -14.86 20.82 -5.83
C ASN A 143 -13.88 19.72 -5.44
N ILE A 144 -14.43 18.60 -4.94
CA ILE A 144 -13.71 17.35 -4.73
C ILE A 144 -14.44 16.26 -5.51
N LYS A 145 -13.70 15.54 -6.35
CA LYS A 145 -14.22 14.40 -7.11
C LYS A 145 -13.41 13.15 -6.84
N TRP A 146 -14.09 12.04 -6.62
CA TRP A 146 -13.48 10.71 -6.58
C TRP A 146 -13.73 9.96 -7.88
N ASN A 147 -12.69 9.29 -8.39
CA ASN A 147 -12.74 8.41 -9.54
C ASN A 147 -12.25 7.02 -9.11
N ILE A 148 -12.91 5.98 -9.61
CA ILE A 148 -12.49 4.58 -9.47
C ILE A 148 -12.06 4.09 -10.84
N TYR A 149 -10.93 3.41 -10.90
CA TYR A 149 -10.41 2.78 -12.11
C TYR A 149 -10.20 1.30 -11.86
N GLN A 150 -10.43 0.50 -12.90
CA GLN A 150 -10.03 -0.89 -12.97
C GLN A 150 -8.73 -1.00 -13.76
N GLY A 151 -7.79 -1.80 -13.27
CA GLY A 151 -6.51 -2.06 -13.92
C GLY A 151 -6.55 -3.34 -14.72
N SER A 152 -5.93 -3.32 -15.89
CA SER A 152 -5.61 -4.52 -16.67
C SER A 152 -4.11 -4.62 -16.87
N ASP A 153 -3.54 -5.78 -16.52
CA ASP A 153 -2.14 -6.06 -16.79
C ASP A 153 -1.99 -6.52 -18.24
N ASN A 154 -1.33 -5.71 -19.06
CA ASN A 154 -0.88 -6.14 -20.37
C ASN A 154 0.47 -6.83 -20.18
N SER A 155 0.50 -8.16 -20.32
CA SER A 155 1.71 -8.99 -20.13
C SER A 155 2.90 -8.60 -21.02
N SER A 156 2.71 -7.72 -22.01
CA SER A 156 3.72 -7.24 -22.95
C SER A 156 4.42 -5.95 -22.51
N SER A 157 3.86 -5.19 -21.57
CA SER A 157 4.38 -3.91 -21.14
C SER A 157 4.22 -3.80 -19.64
N ASN A 158 5.30 -3.69 -18.89
CA ASN A 158 5.34 -3.64 -17.42
C ASN A 158 4.59 -2.46 -16.76
N TYR A 159 3.54 -1.91 -17.38
CA TYR A 159 2.66 -0.89 -16.84
C TYR A 159 1.22 -1.40 -16.79
N THR A 160 0.52 -1.08 -15.70
CA THR A 160 -0.92 -1.35 -15.57
C THR A 160 -1.71 -0.29 -16.33
N GLN A 161 -2.60 -0.71 -17.22
CA GLN A 161 -3.50 0.20 -17.91
C GLN A 161 -4.75 0.44 -17.05
N TRP A 162 -5.01 1.71 -16.72
CA TRP A 162 -6.16 2.12 -15.91
C TRP A 162 -7.33 2.55 -16.78
N THR A 163 -8.50 1.96 -16.57
CA THR A 163 -9.74 2.33 -17.26
C THR A 163 -10.79 2.78 -16.27
N LEU A 164 -11.50 3.87 -16.57
CA LEU A 164 -12.48 4.45 -15.65
C LEU A 164 -13.63 3.45 -15.42
N PHE A 165 -13.95 3.20 -14.16
CA PHE A 165 -15.03 2.31 -13.77
C PHE A 165 -16.37 3.08 -13.80
N ASN A 166 -17.13 2.94 -14.88
CA ASN A 166 -18.33 3.77 -15.12
C ASN A 166 -19.55 3.41 -14.23
N ASN A 167 -19.51 2.27 -13.53
CA ASN A 167 -20.64 1.75 -12.76
C ASN A 167 -20.73 2.29 -11.32
N MET A 168 -20.08 3.42 -11.00
CA MET A 168 -20.06 3.98 -9.63
C MET A 168 -21.47 4.32 -9.12
N ILE A 169 -22.39 4.69 -10.01
CA ILE A 169 -23.77 5.09 -9.68
C ILE A 169 -24.57 3.94 -9.06
N LEU A 170 -24.16 2.68 -9.26
CA LEU A 170 -24.84 1.50 -8.72
C LEU A 170 -24.53 1.23 -7.23
N TYR A 171 -23.59 1.96 -6.63
CA TYR A 171 -23.17 1.75 -5.25
C TYR A 171 -23.65 2.92 -4.38
N GLU A 172 -24.74 2.71 -3.63
CA GLU A 172 -25.49 3.74 -2.87
C GLU A 172 -24.73 4.43 -1.71
N ASN A 173 -23.47 4.05 -1.43
CA ASN A 173 -22.74 4.47 -0.22
C ASN A 173 -21.46 5.27 -0.50
N ILE A 174 -21.42 6.06 -1.57
CA ILE A 174 -20.34 7.01 -1.80
C ILE A 174 -20.73 8.36 -1.16
N TRP A 175 -20.42 8.54 0.13
CA TRP A 175 -20.58 9.84 0.80
C TRP A 175 -19.38 10.74 0.54
N PHE A 176 -19.62 11.90 -0.06
CA PHE A 176 -18.59 12.83 -0.53
C PHE A 176 -18.34 13.97 0.46
N PHE A 177 -17.09 14.06 0.95
CA PHE A 177 -16.42 15.34 1.19
C PHE A 177 -14.91 15.09 1.07
N CYS A 178 -14.26 14.63 2.14
CA CYS A 178 -12.85 14.22 2.16
C CYS A 178 -12.67 12.70 2.25
N ASN A 179 -13.72 11.97 2.64
CA ASN A 179 -13.66 10.52 2.80
C ASN A 179 -14.36 9.83 1.64
N PHE A 180 -13.90 8.62 1.32
CA PHE A 180 -14.49 7.73 0.35
C PHE A 180 -14.69 6.37 1.00
N THR A 181 -15.80 5.71 0.72
CA THR A 181 -16.04 4.36 1.24
C THR A 181 -16.64 3.49 0.16
N ALA A 182 -15.97 2.38 -0.14
CA ALA A 182 -16.47 1.31 -0.98
C ALA A 182 -16.82 0.10 -0.11
N THR A 183 -18.07 -0.34 -0.19
CA THR A 183 -18.50 -1.60 0.43
C THR A 183 -17.81 -2.79 -0.26
N ASN A 184 -17.65 -3.90 0.46
CA ASN A 184 -17.10 -5.14 -0.10
C ASN A 184 -17.85 -5.65 -1.36
N GLN A 185 -19.11 -5.26 -1.55
CA GLN A 185 -19.89 -5.57 -2.75
C GLN A 185 -19.22 -5.07 -4.05
N LEU A 186 -18.41 -4.01 -4.02
CA LEU A 186 -17.67 -3.56 -5.19
C LEU A 186 -16.76 -4.68 -5.72
N PHE A 187 -16.02 -5.33 -4.82
CA PHE A 187 -15.08 -6.39 -5.18
C PHE A 187 -15.80 -7.71 -5.43
N LEU A 188 -16.80 -8.06 -4.60
CA LEU A 188 -17.58 -9.29 -4.76
C LEU A 188 -18.38 -9.34 -6.06
N ASN A 189 -18.89 -8.20 -6.55
CA ASN A 189 -19.62 -8.13 -7.82
C ASN A 189 -18.69 -8.10 -9.05
N ASN A 190 -17.39 -7.83 -8.85
CA ASN A 190 -16.42 -7.73 -9.92
C ASN A 190 -15.18 -8.61 -9.64
N PRO A 191 -15.35 -9.93 -9.41
CA PRO A 191 -14.26 -10.79 -8.97
C PRO A 191 -13.15 -10.96 -10.01
N GLN A 192 -13.45 -10.67 -11.28
CA GLN A 192 -12.50 -10.70 -12.40
C GLN A 192 -11.49 -9.53 -12.39
N ILE A 193 -11.69 -8.51 -11.57
CA ILE A 193 -10.83 -7.32 -11.51
C ILE A 193 -9.93 -7.41 -10.28
N ASN A 194 -8.63 -7.64 -10.53
CA ASN A 194 -7.63 -7.76 -9.47
C ASN A 194 -7.06 -6.41 -9.05
N LEU A 195 -6.99 -5.46 -9.98
CA LEU A 195 -6.34 -4.17 -9.78
C LEU A 195 -7.36 -3.05 -9.76
N TRP A 196 -7.30 -2.23 -8.71
CA TRP A 196 -8.18 -1.09 -8.53
C TRP A 196 -7.35 0.15 -8.23
N ARG A 197 -7.79 1.29 -8.73
CA ARG A 197 -7.21 2.58 -8.37
C ARG A 197 -8.32 3.52 -7.93
N PHE A 198 -8.15 4.08 -6.74
CA PHE A 198 -9.02 5.11 -6.18
C PHE A 198 -8.28 6.43 -6.24
N GLU A 199 -8.79 7.34 -7.06
CA GLU A 199 -8.21 8.64 -7.29
C GLU A 199 -9.13 9.72 -6.74
N VAL A 200 -8.52 10.73 -6.13
CA VAL A 200 -9.19 11.95 -5.69
C VAL A 200 -8.62 13.14 -6.45
N VAL A 201 -9.52 14.02 -6.90
CA VAL A 201 -9.21 15.23 -7.65
C VAL A 201 -9.80 16.41 -6.90
N TYR A 202 -8.95 17.34 -6.45
CA TYR A 202 -9.42 18.62 -5.90
C TYR A 202 -9.30 19.67 -7.00
N THR A 203 -10.38 20.39 -7.22
CA THR A 203 -10.43 21.53 -8.13
C THR A 203 -10.41 22.81 -7.32
N PHE A 204 -9.39 23.63 -7.54
CA PHE A 204 -9.25 24.99 -7.02
C PHE A 204 -9.60 25.99 -8.12
N LEU A 205 -9.67 27.28 -7.79
CA LEU A 205 -10.03 28.34 -8.73
C LEU A 205 -9.14 28.37 -10.00
N ASN A 206 -7.84 28.10 -9.86
CA ASN A 206 -6.86 28.22 -10.94
C ASN A 206 -6.10 26.93 -11.25
N GLU A 207 -6.30 25.86 -10.46
CA GLU A 207 -5.50 24.64 -10.56
C GLU A 207 -6.29 23.41 -10.11
N THR A 208 -5.78 22.23 -10.45
CA THR A 208 -6.29 20.95 -9.97
C THR A 208 -5.15 20.16 -9.37
N SER A 209 -5.38 19.57 -8.20
CA SER A 209 -4.45 18.62 -7.60
C SER A 209 -5.09 17.23 -7.61
N THR A 210 -4.27 16.20 -7.82
CA THR A 210 -4.71 14.81 -7.89
C THR A 210 -3.85 13.92 -7.01
N SER A 211 -4.46 12.89 -6.44
CA SER A 211 -3.78 11.88 -5.64
C SER A 211 -4.51 10.55 -5.76
N ALA A 212 -3.81 9.42 -5.66
CA ALA A 212 -4.42 8.11 -5.85
C ALA A 212 -3.77 7.02 -5.01
N LEU A 213 -4.56 6.00 -4.68
CA LEU A 213 -4.09 4.73 -4.13
C LEU A 213 -4.45 3.59 -5.06
N ASN A 214 -3.46 2.75 -5.34
CA ASN A 214 -3.65 1.53 -6.10
C ASN A 214 -3.82 0.36 -5.13
N PHE A 215 -4.65 -0.58 -5.53
CA PHE A 215 -5.02 -1.75 -4.75
C PHE A 215 -4.86 -2.99 -5.60
N ILE A 216 -4.41 -4.05 -4.96
CA ILE A 216 -4.45 -5.41 -5.48
C ILE A 216 -5.34 -6.24 -4.57
N ILE A 217 -6.32 -6.91 -5.17
CA ILE A 217 -7.27 -7.76 -4.46
C ILE A 217 -6.64 -9.12 -4.24
N ASN A 218 -6.65 -9.57 -2.99
CA ASN A 218 -6.23 -10.90 -2.63
C ASN A 218 -7.22 -11.93 -3.19
N GLN A 219 -6.88 -12.52 -4.33
CA GLN A 219 -7.72 -13.54 -4.93
C GLN A 219 -7.75 -14.80 -4.06
N PRO A 220 -8.86 -15.56 -4.05
CA PRO A 220 -8.90 -16.80 -3.29
C PRO A 220 -7.90 -17.81 -3.88
N PRO A 221 -7.35 -18.71 -3.04
CA PRO A 221 -6.56 -19.83 -3.52
C PRO A 221 -7.34 -20.66 -4.54
N TYR A 222 -6.66 -21.36 -5.44
CA TYR A 222 -7.29 -22.16 -6.49
C TYR A 222 -6.85 -23.64 -6.48
N ASN A 223 -7.49 -24.48 -7.30
CA ASN A 223 -7.25 -25.94 -7.48
C ASN A 223 -7.49 -26.86 -6.28
N GLY A 224 -7.73 -26.31 -5.08
CA GLY A 224 -7.98 -27.11 -3.90
C GLY A 224 -9.42 -27.59 -3.77
N SER A 225 -9.63 -28.50 -2.83
CA SER A 225 -10.95 -28.91 -2.39
C SER A 225 -10.93 -29.07 -0.87
N CYS A 226 -12.10 -29.10 -0.24
CA CYS A 226 -12.22 -29.42 1.17
C CYS A 226 -13.18 -30.60 1.34
N SER A 227 -12.84 -31.49 2.26
CA SER A 227 -13.67 -32.63 2.65
C SER A 227 -13.83 -32.64 4.16
N ILE A 228 -14.98 -33.09 4.64
CA ILE A 228 -15.29 -33.25 6.06
C ILE A 228 -15.70 -34.69 6.33
N ASN A 229 -15.18 -35.27 7.41
CA ASN A 229 -15.53 -36.63 7.83
C ASN A 229 -15.64 -36.72 9.36
N PRO A 230 -16.72 -37.28 9.92
CA PRO A 230 -17.93 -37.77 9.24
C PRO A 230 -18.81 -36.63 8.69
N MET A 231 -19.69 -36.90 7.72
CA MET A 231 -20.61 -35.87 7.21
C MET A 231 -21.77 -35.56 8.17
N ASN A 232 -22.07 -36.46 9.10
CA ASN A 232 -23.16 -36.32 10.07
C ASN A 232 -22.63 -36.56 11.49
N GLY A 233 -23.14 -35.81 12.45
CA GLY A 233 -22.76 -35.96 13.85
C GLY A 233 -23.65 -35.15 14.79
N THR A 234 -23.41 -35.32 16.08
CA THR A 234 -24.02 -34.55 17.15
C THR A 234 -23.05 -33.47 17.64
N THR A 235 -23.44 -32.69 18.66
CA THR A 235 -22.57 -31.70 19.31
C THR A 235 -21.29 -32.29 19.92
N THR A 236 -21.21 -33.61 20.05
CA THR A 236 -20.04 -34.33 20.59
C THR A 236 -19.24 -35.05 19.50
N THR A 237 -19.69 -35.04 18.24
CA THR A 237 -18.97 -35.70 17.16
C THR A 237 -17.72 -34.90 16.79
N LEU A 238 -16.59 -35.58 16.72
CA LEU A 238 -15.35 -35.01 16.22
C LEU A 238 -15.34 -35.05 14.70
N PHE A 239 -15.27 -33.88 14.07
CA PHE A 239 -15.21 -33.72 12.63
C PHE A 239 -13.78 -33.43 12.20
N THR A 240 -13.27 -34.20 11.24
CA THR A 240 -11.99 -33.94 10.59
C THR A 240 -12.23 -33.26 9.26
N ILE A 241 -11.64 -32.08 9.07
CA ILE A 241 -11.73 -31.32 7.82
C ILE A 241 -10.34 -31.31 7.17
N THR A 242 -10.28 -31.75 5.92
CA THR A 242 -9.05 -31.84 5.14
C THR A 242 -9.20 -31.04 3.86
N CYS A 243 -8.31 -30.07 3.64
CA CYS A 243 -8.33 -29.18 2.49
C CYS A 243 -7.05 -29.32 1.64
N PRO A 244 -6.90 -30.38 0.82
CA PRO A 244 -5.69 -30.58 0.02
C PRO A 244 -5.67 -29.70 -1.25
N ASN A 245 -4.46 -29.50 -1.78
CA ASN A 245 -4.17 -28.96 -3.11
C ASN A 245 -4.61 -27.51 -3.36
N TRP A 246 -4.93 -26.73 -2.31
CA TRP A 246 -5.08 -25.29 -2.45
C TRP A 246 -3.72 -24.67 -2.77
N TYR A 247 -3.68 -23.92 -3.86
CA TYR A 247 -2.51 -23.16 -4.27
C TYR A 247 -2.80 -21.67 -4.25
N ASP A 248 -1.85 -20.92 -3.72
CA ASP A 248 -1.81 -19.48 -3.70
C ASP A 248 -0.36 -19.08 -3.96
N GLU A 249 -0.12 -18.08 -4.80
CA GLU A 249 1.25 -17.67 -5.17
C GLU A 249 2.04 -17.13 -3.97
N ASP A 250 1.34 -16.49 -3.02
CA ASP A 250 1.91 -15.98 -1.77
C ASP A 250 1.85 -17.02 -0.64
N GLY A 251 1.26 -18.18 -0.91
CA GLY A 251 1.06 -19.28 0.03
C GLY A 251 -0.18 -19.11 0.91
N VAL A 252 -0.80 -20.24 1.28
CA VAL A 252 -1.99 -20.23 2.14
C VAL A 252 -1.57 -20.11 3.60
N LYS A 253 -1.86 -18.96 4.20
CA LYS A 253 -1.47 -18.66 5.58
C LYS A 253 -2.39 -19.28 6.63
N ASP A 254 -3.69 -19.14 6.45
CA ASP A 254 -4.72 -19.53 7.43
C ASP A 254 -5.95 -20.11 6.72
N TYR A 255 -6.64 -21.02 7.40
CA TYR A 255 -7.93 -21.56 6.94
C TYR A 255 -9.02 -21.14 7.92
N SER A 256 -10.11 -20.56 7.41
CA SER A 256 -11.31 -20.24 8.19
C SER A 256 -12.47 -21.12 7.76
N LEU A 257 -13.18 -21.70 8.73
CA LEU A 257 -14.28 -22.64 8.51
C LEU A 257 -15.55 -22.08 9.15
N TYR A 258 -16.63 -22.00 8.37
CA TYR A 258 -17.92 -21.50 8.81
C TYR A 258 -18.95 -22.63 8.73
N GLY A 259 -19.52 -23.01 9.88
CA GLY A 259 -20.61 -23.98 9.96
C GLY A 259 -21.96 -23.29 10.12
N LYS A 260 -22.99 -23.78 9.42
CA LYS A 260 -24.39 -23.38 9.62
C LYS A 260 -25.13 -24.52 10.31
N VAL A 261 -25.72 -24.25 11.47
CA VAL A 261 -26.65 -25.19 12.11
C VAL A 261 -27.97 -25.15 11.34
N ILE A 262 -28.42 -26.30 10.85
CA ILE A 262 -29.71 -26.48 10.21
C ILE A 262 -30.57 -27.26 11.19
N PHE A 263 -31.66 -26.64 11.65
CA PHE A 263 -32.67 -27.24 12.52
C PHE A 263 -33.84 -27.76 11.69
#